data_AF-F3C506-F1
#
_entry.id   AF-F3C506-F1
#
_cell.length_a   1.000
_cell.length_b   1.000
_cell.length_c   1.000
_cell.angle_alpha   90.00
_cell.angle_beta   90.00
_cell.angle_gamma   90.00
#
_symmetry.space_group_name_H-M   'P 1'
#
loop_
_entity.id
_entity.type
_entity.pdbx_description
1 polymer ?
#
loop_
_entity_poly.entity_id
_entity_poly.type
_entity_poly.pdbx_seq_one_letter_code
_entity_poly.pdbx_strand_id
1 'polypeptide(L)' 'MGQDVFLSLMNKALMTVLLLSAPALVVAIVVGLSVGLLQALTQIQDQTLPQVVKLVAVLLVIVFVGP' A
#
# COMPACT_ATOMS: atom_id res chain seq x y z
N MET A 1 -33.17 -19.22 1.69
CA MET A 1 -31.83 -19.21 1.03
C MET A 1 -31.46 -17.78 0.60
N GLY A 2 -31.54 -16.77 1.49
CA GLY A 2 -31.68 -15.37 1.03
C GLY A 2 -30.75 -14.31 1.62
N GLN A 3 -30.21 -14.48 2.83
CA GLN A 3 -29.46 -13.41 3.51
C GLN A 3 -28.12 -13.91 4.08
N ASP A 4 -28.07 -15.14 4.57
CA ASP A 4 -26.89 -15.77 5.16
C ASP A 4 -25.80 -16.04 4.10
N VAL A 5 -26.23 -16.41 2.89
CA VAL A 5 -25.34 -16.61 1.73
C VAL A 5 -24.76 -15.27 1.25
N PHE A 6 -25.56 -14.20 1.26
CA PHE A 6 -25.08 -12.87 0.87
C PHE A 6 -24.04 -12.34 1.87
N LEU A 7 -24.32 -12.44 3.17
CA LEU A 7 -23.40 -12.04 4.23
C LEU A 7 -22.10 -12.87 4.20
N SER A 8 -22.18 -14.19 4.02
CA SER A 8 -20.98 -15.03 3.93
C SER A 8 -20.17 -14.74 2.67
N LEU A 9 -20.81 -14.46 1.53
CA LEU A 9 -20.11 -14.08 0.31
C LEU A 9 -19.42 -12.72 0.44
N MET A 10 -20.08 -11.74 1.06
CA MET A 10 -19.48 -10.44 1.37
C MET A 10 -18.28 -10.58 2.31
N ASN A 11 -18.40 -11.37 3.38
CA ASN A 11 -17.31 -11.62 4.30
C ASN A 11 -16.12 -12.27 3.59
N LYS A 12 -16.38 -13.25 2.73
CA LYS A 12 -15.35 -13.94 1.94
C LYS A 12 -14.67 -13.00 0.95
N ALA A 13 -15.44 -12.17 0.24
CA ALA A 13 -14.90 -11.16 -0.68
C ALA A 13 -14.02 -10.13 0.05
N LEU A 14 -14.47 -9.60 1.19
CA LEU A 14 -13.68 -8.69 2.01
C LEU A 14 -12.39 -9.36 2.50
N MET A 15 -12.48 -10.62 2.96
CA MET A 15 -11.32 -11.38 3.40
C MET A 15 -10.32 -11.60 2.25
N THR A 16 -10.80 -11.90 1.04
CA THR A 16 -9.95 -12.05 -0.15
C THR A 16 -9.24 -10.75 -0.50
N VAL A 17 -9.95 -9.62 -0.51
CA VAL A 17 -9.34 -8.30 -0.77
C VAL A 17 -8.34 -7.94 0.32
N LEU A 18 -8.66 -8.22 1.59
CA LEU A 18 -7.76 -7.97 2.72
C LEU A 18 -6.47 -8.79 2.57
N LEU A 19 -6.58 -10.09 2.29
CA LEU A 19 -5.40 -10.96 2.13
C LEU A 19 -4.55 -10.55 0.92
N LEU A 20 -5.18 -10.14 -0.18
CA LEU A 20 -4.50 -9.73 -1.40
C LEU A 20 -3.81 -8.37 -1.25
N SER A 21 -4.41 -7.45 -0.50
CA SER A 21 -3.84 -6.12 -0.24
C SER A 21 -2.87 -6.09 0.94
N ALA A 22 -2.90 -7.07 1.84
CA ALA A 22 -2.00 -7.17 2.99
C ALA A 22 -0.50 -7.02 2.65
N PRO A 23 0.07 -7.76 1.69
CA PRO A 23 1.49 -7.60 1.33
C PRO A 23 1.77 -6.21 0.74
N ALA A 24 0.88 -5.68 -0.11
CA ALA A 24 1.02 -4.34 -0.67
C ALA A 24 1.00 -3.25 0.41
N LEU A 25 0.12 -3.38 1.40
CA LEU A 25 0.01 -2.46 2.54
C LEU A 25 1.27 -2.46 3.39
N VAL A 26 1.83 -3.63 3.71
CA VAL A 26 3.09 -3.73 4.49
C VAL A 26 4.22 -3.00 3.76
N VAL A 27 4.39 -3.25 2.46
CA VAL A 27 5.45 -2.60 1.68
C VAL A 27 5.21 -1.09 1.58
N ALA A 28 3.97 -0.65 1.35
CA ALA A 28 3.62 0.76 1.30
C ALA A 28 3.92 1.49 2.62
N ILE A 29 3.65 0.84 3.76
CA ILE A 29 3.95 1.39 5.10
C ILE A 29 5.46 1.51 5.29
N VAL A 30 6.22 0.44 5.02
CA VAL A 30 7.69 0.44 5.20
C VAL A 30 8.33 1.53 4.35
N VAL A 31 7.99 1.59 3.06
CA VAL A 31 8.61 2.56 2.16
C VAL A 31 8.16 3.98 2.46
N GLY A 32 6.87 4.20 2.75
CA GLY A 32 6.35 5.51 3.15
C GLY A 32 7.01 6.02 4.43
N LEU A 33 7.22 5.14 5.41
CA LEU A 33 7.89 5.46 6.65
C LEU A 33 9.38 5.78 6.44
N SER A 34 10.11 4.96 5.67
CA SER A 34 11.53 5.19 5.39
C SER A 34 11.75 6.51 4.66
N VAL A 35 10.95 6.81 3.64
CA VAL A 35 11.07 8.06 2.87
C VAL A 35 10.69 9.25 3.73
N GLY A 36 9.61 9.17 4.51
CA GLY A 36 9.20 10.25 5.42
C GLY A 36 10.23 10.52 6.51
N LEU A 37 10.87 9.47 7.05
CA LEU A 37 11.92 9.60 8.06
C LEU A 37 13.16 10.29 7.48
N LEU A 38 13.60 9.90 6.28
CA LEU A 38 14.71 10.56 5.60
C LEU A 38 14.41 12.04 5.35
N GLN A 39 13.19 12.35 4.91
CA GLN A 39 12.74 13.73 4.69
C GLN A 39 12.82 14.58 5.96
N ALA A 40 12.41 14.02 7.10
CA ALA A 40 12.44 14.68 8.40
C ALA A 40 13.87 14.86 8.93
N LEU A 41 14.75 13.85 8.77
CA LEU A 41 16.12 13.86 9.28
C LEU A 41 17.03 14.83 8.51
N THR A 42 16.88 14.95 7.19
CA THR A 42 17.74 15.84 6.38
C THR A 42 17.20 17.26 6.22
N GLN A 43 16.04 17.58 6.82
CA GLN A 43 15.35 18.87 6.69
C GLN A 43 15.16 19.35 5.24
N ILE A 44 15.05 18.42 4.29
CA ILE A 44 14.83 18.77 2.88
C ILE A 44 13.33 19.12 2.73
N GLN A 45 13.02 20.42 2.74
CA GLN A 45 11.66 20.94 2.52
C GLN A 45 11.29 21.03 1.03
N ASP A 46 12.16 20.56 0.14
CA ASP A 46 11.89 20.56 -1.29
C ASP A 46 10.86 19.47 -1.60
N GLN A 47 9.62 19.87 -1.91
CA GLN A 47 8.50 18.94 -2.14
C GLN A 47 8.70 18.08 -3.41
N THR A 48 9.63 18.43 -4.29
CA THR A 48 9.84 17.75 -5.58
C THR A 48 10.60 16.42 -5.44
N LEU A 49 11.66 16.37 -4.64
CA LEU A 49 12.49 15.19 -4.40
C LEU A 49 11.73 14.00 -3.77
N PRO A 50 10.93 14.20 -2.70
CA PRO A 50 10.10 13.16 -2.10
C PRO A 50 8.99 12.67 -3.03
N GLN A 51 8.43 13.56 -3.86
CA GLN A 51 7.41 13.21 -4.85
C GLN A 51 7.98 12.20 -5.87
N VAL A 52 9.21 12.43 -6.35
CA VAL A 52 9.90 11.53 -7.27
C VAL A 52 10.23 10.19 -6.61
N VAL A 53 10.82 10.21 -5.40
CA VAL A 53 11.17 8.98 -4.67
C VAL A 53 9.93 8.13 -4.39
N LYS A 54 8.82 8.76 -3.98
CA LYS A 54 7.54 8.08 -3.74
C LYS A 54 6.96 7.47 -5.02
N LEU A 55 7.09 8.13 -6.16
CA LEU A 55 6.60 7.63 -7.45
C LEU A 55 7.40 6.41 -7.93
N VAL A 56 8.73 6.44 -7.80
CA VAL A 56 9.60 5.29 -8.12
C VAL A 56 9.31 4.11 -7.19
N ALA A 57 9.13 4.37 -5.90
CA ALA A 57 8.74 3.36 -4.93
C ALA A 57 7.41 2.68 -5.29
N VAL A 58 6.37 3.45 -5.60
CA VAL A 58 5.05 2.89 -5.99
C VAL A 58 5.17 2.09 -7.28
N LEU A 59 5.93 2.56 -8.27
CA LEU A 59 6.20 1.79 -9.49
C LEU A 59 6.88 0.45 -9.20
N LEU A 60 7.91 0.43 -8.34
CA LEU A 60 8.57 -0.82 -7.95
C LEU A 60 7.63 -1.77 -7.22
N VAL A 61 6.77 -1.26 -6.34
CA VAL A 61 5.76 -2.08 -5.67
C VAL A 61 4.76 -2.66 -6.66
N ILE A 62 4.27 -1.88 -7.62
CA ILE A 62 3.35 -2.37 -8.65
C ILE A 62 4.04 -3.42 -9.54
N VAL A 63 5.32 -3.28 -9.86
CA VAL A 63 6.05 -4.29 -10.65
C VAL A 63 6.30 -5.57 -9.86
N PHE A 64 6.56 -5.49 -8.55
CA PHE A 64 6.80 -6.68 -7.73
C PHE A 64 5.53 -7.37 -7.21
N VAL A 65 4.45 -6.62 -7.02
CA VAL A 65 3.17 -7.10 -6.44
C VAL A 65 2.08 -7.25 -7.51
N GLY A 66 2.19 -6.50 -8.61
CA GLY A 66 1.38 -6.72 -9.80
C GLY A 66 1.76 -8.06 -10.45
N PRO A 67 0.78 -8.87 -10.88
CA PRO A 67 1.03 -10.12 -11.59
C PRO A 67 1.79 -9.90 -12.90
#